data_AF-A0AAX2GXY5-F1
#
_entry.id   AF-A0AAX2GXY5-F1
#
_cell.length_a   1.000
_cell.length_b   1.000
_cell.length_c   1.000
_cell.angle_alpha   90.00
_cell.angle_beta   90.00
_cell.angle_gamma   90.00
#
_symmetry.space_group_name_H-M   'P 1'
#
loop_
_entity.id
_entity.type
_entity.pdbx_description
1 polymer ?
#
loop_
_entity_poly.entity_id
_entity_poly.type
_entity_poly.pdbx_seq_one_letter_code
_entity_poly.pdbx_strand_id
1 'polypeptide(L)'
;MFEACKDVVTEEQIKCFKNNLDKHVSSTFTYPPSALEQGIQGRVNVNFRINIDGTITVVDVKGSHPLLENEAKRIIEKLPKLKPAELDGKPIAITFQYPINFKYQ
;
A
#
# COMPACT_ATOMS: atom_id res chain seq x y z
N MET A 1 -10.32 -3.04 1.31
CA MET A 1 -10.39 -3.87 2.53
C MET A 1 -10.14 -5.33 2.18
N PHE A 2 -9.27 -6.01 2.94
CA PHE A 2 -9.08 -7.46 2.83
C PHE A 2 -10.27 -8.18 3.49
N GLU A 3 -10.66 -9.35 2.95
CA GLU A 3 -11.82 -10.11 3.45
C GLU A 3 -11.71 -10.49 4.93
N ALA A 4 -10.48 -10.61 5.44
CA ALA A 4 -10.19 -10.95 6.83
C ALA A 4 -10.51 -9.83 7.85
N CYS A 5 -10.86 -8.62 7.40
CA CYS A 5 -11.06 -7.46 8.28
C CYS A 5 -12.53 -6.99 8.31
N LYS A 6 -13.49 -7.84 7.90
CA LYS A 6 -14.88 -7.44 7.68
C LYS A 6 -15.69 -7.21 8.97
N ASP A 7 -15.32 -7.87 10.06
CA ASP A 7 -16.13 -7.93 11.30
C ASP A 7 -15.51 -7.19 12.50
N VAL A 8 -14.59 -6.25 12.26
CA VAL A 8 -13.93 -5.48 13.33
C VAL A 8 -14.51 -4.07 13.45
N VAL A 9 -14.40 -3.45 14.63
CA VAL A 9 -14.84 -2.06 14.89
C VAL A 9 -13.95 -1.08 14.10
N THR A 10 -14.44 0.12 13.78
CA THR A 10 -13.84 1.06 12.79
C THR A 10 -12.35 1.37 13.01
N GLU A 11 -11.87 1.42 14.26
CA GLU A 11 -10.44 1.61 14.58
C GLU A 11 -9.59 0.35 14.36
N GLU A 12 -10.15 -0.83 14.60
CA GLU A 12 -9.47 -2.12 14.46
C GLU A 12 -9.45 -2.63 13.01
N GLN A 13 -10.41 -2.21 12.18
CA GLN A 13 -10.40 -2.46 10.74
C GLN A 13 -9.17 -1.85 10.06
N ILE A 14 -8.81 -0.63 10.45
CA ILE A 14 -7.60 0.05 9.93
C ILE A 14 -6.36 -0.73 10.33
N LYS A 15 -6.29 -1.23 11.57
CA LYS A 15 -5.17 -2.03 12.07
C LYS A 15 -5.06 -3.38 11.35
N CYS A 16 -6.18 -4.07 11.13
CA CYS A 16 -6.20 -5.33 10.37
C CYS A 16 -5.80 -5.11 8.91
N PHE A 17 -6.31 -4.04 8.28
CA PHE A 17 -5.94 -3.67 6.92
C PHE A 17 -4.45 -3.36 6.82
N LYS A 18 -3.92 -2.54 7.74
CA LYS A 18 -2.50 -2.23 7.84
C LYS A 18 -1.65 -3.48 7.98
N ASN A 19 -2.02 -4.42 8.85
CA ASN A 19 -1.24 -5.66 9.06
C ASN A 19 -1.19 -6.55 7.81
N ASN A 20 -2.30 -6.67 7.09
CA ASN A 20 -2.32 -7.44 5.83
C ASN A 20 -1.55 -6.72 4.72
N LEU A 21 -1.64 -5.40 4.67
CA LEU A 21 -0.87 -4.58 3.75
C LEU A 21 0.64 -4.68 4.05
N ASP A 22 1.05 -4.60 5.31
CA ASP A 22 2.43 -4.80 5.75
C ASP A 22 2.96 -6.18 5.33
N LYS A 23 2.14 -7.24 5.48
CA LYS A 23 2.51 -8.59 5.04
C LYS A 23 2.68 -8.69 3.53
N HIS A 24 1.75 -8.13 2.76
CA HIS A 24 1.82 -8.11 1.30
C HIS A 24 3.02 -7.31 0.80
N VAL A 25 3.26 -6.13 1.41
CA VAL A 25 4.41 -5.30 1.11
C VAL A 25 5.67 -6.08 1.41
N SER A 26 5.82 -6.65 2.60
CA SER A 26 7.00 -7.44 2.98
C SER A 26 7.24 -8.64 2.07
N SER A 27 6.19 -9.37 1.66
CA SER A 27 6.33 -10.53 0.77
C SER A 27 6.65 -10.16 -0.67
N THR A 28 6.23 -8.98 -1.13
CA THR A 28 6.44 -8.50 -2.50
C THR A 28 7.65 -7.57 -2.60
N PHE A 29 8.12 -7.03 -1.49
CA PHE A 29 9.19 -6.05 -1.39
C PHE A 29 10.46 -6.61 -2.00
N THR A 30 10.96 -5.95 -3.03
CA THR A 30 12.22 -6.29 -3.68
C THR A 30 13.08 -5.05 -3.73
N TYR A 31 14.23 -5.07 -3.08
CA TYR A 31 15.14 -3.93 -3.14
C TYR A 31 15.72 -3.82 -4.56
N PRO A 32 15.55 -2.68 -5.27
CA PRO A 32 16.08 -2.55 -6.62
C PRO A 32 17.61 -2.67 -6.61
N PRO A 33 18.24 -3.53 -7.43
CA PRO A 33 19.68 -3.73 -7.41
C PRO A 33 20.43 -2.42 -7.67
N SER A 34 19.96 -1.60 -8.61
CA SER A 34 20.56 -0.28 -8.89
C SER A 34 20.46 0.69 -7.71
N ALA A 35 19.43 0.58 -6.86
CA ALA A 35 19.32 1.38 -5.64
C ALA A 35 20.27 0.86 -4.55
N LEU A 36 20.47 -0.46 -4.49
CA LEU A 36 21.39 -1.09 -3.54
C LEU A 36 22.84 -0.75 -3.86
N GLU A 37 23.24 -0.84 -5.14
CA GLU A 37 24.59 -0.48 -5.62
C GLU A 37 24.94 0.98 -5.35
N GLN A 38 23.95 1.87 -5.44
CA GLN A 38 24.12 3.31 -5.18
C GLN A 38 23.91 3.69 -3.69
N GLY A 39 23.60 2.72 -2.82
CA GLY A 39 23.34 2.99 -1.41
C GLY A 39 22.11 3.87 -1.14
N ILE A 40 21.14 3.88 -2.05
CA ILE A 40 19.99 4.80 -2.02
C ILE A 40 18.95 4.31 -1.02
N GLN A 41 18.90 4.95 0.15
CA GLN A 41 17.91 4.68 1.18
C GLN A 41 16.88 5.80 1.28
N GLY A 42 15.74 5.51 1.89
CA GLY A 42 14.75 6.55 2.18
C GLY A 42 13.35 6.02 2.47
N ARG A 43 12.46 6.97 2.72
CA ARG A 43 11.03 6.71 2.91
C ARG A 43 10.29 7.13 1.66
N VAL A 44 9.45 6.24 1.15
CA VAL A 44 8.54 6.51 0.04
C VAL A 44 7.12 6.45 0.55
N ASN A 45 6.37 7.52 0.35
CA ASN A 45 4.95 7.58 0.65
C ASN A 45 4.17 7.29 -0.62
N VAL A 46 3.33 6.25 -0.58
CA VAL A 46 2.44 5.90 -1.68
C VAL A 46 1.02 6.28 -1.31
N ASN A 47 0.40 7.14 -2.12
CA ASN A 47 -1.00 7.47 -2.04
C ASN A 47 -1.76 6.64 -3.07
N PHE A 48 -2.69 5.80 -2.62
CA PHE A 48 -3.52 4.99 -3.49
C PHE A 48 -4.98 5.03 -3.05
N ARG A 49 -5.86 4.95 -4.04
CA ARG A 49 -7.30 4.92 -3.86
C ARG A 49 -7.82 3.52 -4.09
N ILE A 50 -8.65 3.04 -3.18
CA ILE A 50 -9.46 1.85 -3.37
C ILE A 50 -10.81 2.34 -3.88
N ASN A 51 -11.15 1.97 -5.12
CA ASN A 51 -12.40 2.37 -5.75
C ASN A 51 -13.58 1.55 -5.20
N ILE A 52 -14.80 2.00 -5.49
CA ILE A 52 -16.04 1.33 -5.09
C ILE A 52 -16.17 -0.08 -5.67
N ASP A 53 -15.53 -0.35 -6.81
CA ASP A 53 -15.53 -1.66 -7.44
C ASP A 53 -14.47 -2.60 -6.83
N GLY A 54 -13.56 -2.07 -6.01
CA GLY A 54 -12.47 -2.82 -5.37
C GLY A 54 -11.11 -2.75 -6.08
N THR A 55 -11.02 -2.11 -7.24
CA THR A 55 -9.74 -1.81 -7.89
C THR A 55 -8.93 -0.81 -7.10
N ILE A 56 -7.62 -0.88 -7.30
CA ILE A 56 -6.66 0.01 -6.67
C ILE A 56 -6.11 0.93 -7.75
N THR A 57 -6.09 2.22 -7.47
CA THR A 57 -5.50 3.24 -8.32
C THR A 57 -4.43 3.97 -7.54
N VAL A 58 -3.19 3.92 -8.01
CA VAL A 58 -2.11 4.74 -7.43
C VAL A 58 -2.35 6.19 -7.85
N VAL A 59 -2.52 7.07 -6.87
CA VAL A 59 -2.81 8.49 -7.08
C VAL A 59 -1.52 9.29 -7.18
N ASP A 60 -0.58 9.01 -6.26
CA ASP A 60 0.65 9.77 -6.13
C ASP A 60 1.70 8.94 -5.39
N VAL A 61 2.97 9.10 -5.75
CA VAL A 61 4.09 8.43 -5.09
C VAL A 61 5.16 9.47 -4.85
N LYS A 62 5.60 9.60 -3.60
CA LYS A 62 6.62 10.58 -3.20
C LYS A 62 7.71 9.89 -2.42
N GLY A 63 8.89 9.82 -3.01
CA GLY A 63 10.08 9.20 -2.44
C GLY A 63 11.31 10.09 -2.51
N SER A 64 12.41 9.60 -1.95
CA SER A 64 13.72 10.24 -2.09
C SER A 64 14.35 10.04 -3.47
N HIS A 65 13.94 8.99 -4.20
CA HIS A 65 14.53 8.63 -5.49
C HIS A 65 13.53 7.87 -6.38
N PRO A 66 13.50 8.12 -7.70
CA PRO A 66 12.57 7.48 -8.64
C PRO A 66 12.67 5.95 -8.67
N LEU A 67 13.86 5.38 -8.43
CA LEU A 67 14.03 3.93 -8.32
C LEU A 67 13.19 3.32 -7.18
N LEU A 68 13.13 4.01 -6.03
CA LEU A 68 12.34 3.55 -4.89
C LEU A 68 10.85 3.82 -5.12
N GLU A 69 10.51 4.93 -5.78
CA GLU A 69 9.13 5.25 -6.16
C GLU A 69 8.54 4.21 -7.10
N ASN A 70 9.29 3.79 -8.13
CA ASN A 70 8.86 2.77 -9.07
C ASN A 70 8.61 1.43 -8.37
N GLU A 71 9.47 1.03 -7.45
CA GLU A 71 9.30 -0.22 -6.70
C GLU A 71 8.12 -0.13 -5.74
N ALA A 72 7.97 0.99 -5.03
CA ALA A 72 6.84 1.24 -4.15
C ALA A 72 5.50 1.20 -4.91
N LYS A 73 5.46 1.80 -6.11
CA LYS A 73 4.32 1.75 -7.02
C LYS A 73 4.00 0.31 -7.42
N ARG A 74 5.01 -0.46 -7.84
CA ARG A 74 4.87 -1.87 -8.25
C ARG A 74 4.25 -2.73 -7.15
N ILE A 75 4.70 -2.56 -5.90
CA ILE A 75 4.19 -3.33 -4.76
C ILE A 75 2.69 -3.10 -4.56
N ILE A 76 2.24 -1.84 -4.65
CA ILE A 76 0.84 -1.45 -4.49
C ILE A 76 0.01 -1.89 -5.70
N GLU A 77 0.53 -1.78 -6.92
CA GLU A 77 -0.18 -2.26 -8.13
C GLU A 77 -0.34 -3.79 -8.16
N LYS A 78 0.55 -4.53 -7.48
CA LYS A 78 0.45 -5.98 -7.32
C LYS A 78 -0.55 -6.43 -6.25
N LEU A 79 -1.17 -5.50 -5.52
CA LEU A 79 -2.21 -5.88 -4.57
C LEU A 79 -3.39 -6.51 -5.32
N PRO A 80 -3.94 -7.63 -4.82
CA PRO A 80 -5.15 -8.20 -5.39
C PRO A 80 -6.31 -7.24 -5.22
N LYS A 81 -7.37 -7.44 -6.02
CA LYS A 81 -8.61 -6.66 -5.92
C LYS A 81 -9.14 -6.75 -4.48
N LEU A 82 -9.34 -5.60 -3.84
CA LEU A 82 -9.79 -5.51 -2.45
C LEU A 82 -11.30 -5.24 -2.41
N LYS A 83 -11.98 -5.52 -1.30
CA LYS A 83 -13.36 -5.04 -1.13
C LYS A 83 -13.38 -3.54 -0.85
N PRO A 84 -14.31 -2.75 -1.40
CA PRO A 84 -14.46 -1.34 -1.04
C PRO A 84 -14.77 -1.21 0.46
N ALA A 85 -14.53 -0.02 1.01
CA ALA A 85 -15.07 0.30 2.34
C ALA A 85 -16.58 0.54 2.20
N GLU A 86 -17.35 0.20 3.23
CA GLU A 86 -18.79 0.44 3.27
C GLU A 86 -19.09 1.45 4.37
N LEU A 87 -19.85 2.49 4.04
CA LEU A 87 -20.36 3.47 4.98
C LEU A 87 -21.88 3.52 4.84
N ASP A 88 -22.60 3.27 5.93
CA ASP A 88 -24.08 3.20 5.95
C ASP A 88 -24.65 2.25 4.88
N GLY A 89 -24.00 1.10 4.67
CA GLY A 89 -24.41 0.10 3.68
C GLY A 89 -24.13 0.48 2.23
N LYS A 90 -23.41 1.58 1.98
CA LYS A 90 -23.02 2.01 0.63
C LYS A 90 -21.51 1.84 0.42
N PRO A 91 -21.07 1.25 -0.71
CA PRO A 91 -19.66 1.17 -1.03
C PRO A 91 -19.12 2.58 -1.31
N ILE A 92 -18.04 2.92 -0.62
CA ILE A 92 -17.34 4.20 -0.77
C ILE A 92 -15.91 3.95 -1.23
N ALA A 93 -15.41 4.88 -2.06
CA ALA A 93 -14.01 4.90 -2.43
C ALA A 93 -13.21 5.65 -1.37
N ILE A 94 -12.11 5.07 -0.92
CA ILE A 94 -11.25 5.61 0.14
C ILE A 94 -9.82 5.72 -0.36
N THR A 95 -9.16 6.80 0.03
CA THR A 95 -7.74 7.01 -0.28
C THR A 95 -6.91 6.69 0.95
N PHE A 96 -5.87 5.88 0.76
CA PHE A 96 -4.90 5.52 1.78
C PHE A 96 -3.54 6.06 1.42
N GLN A 97 -2.81 6.49 2.44
CA GLN A 97 -1.38 6.80 2.35
C GLN A 97 -0.61 5.72 3.10
N TYR A 98 0.34 5.09 2.41
CA TYR A 98 1.16 4.04 3.00
C TYR A 98 2.65 4.38 2.87
N PRO A 99 3.37 4.50 4.00
CA PRO A 99 4.81 4.74 4.00
C PRO A 99 5.61 3.42 3.89
N ILE A 100 6.44 3.31 2.85
CA ILE A 100 7.41 2.23 2.68
C ILE A 100 8.80 2.76 3.04
N ASN A 101 9.48 2.11 3.98
CA ASN A 101 10.85 2.46 4.35
C ASN A 101 11.83 1.52 3.62
N PHE A 102 12.62 2.07 2.70
CA PHE A 102 13.71 1.36 2.05
C PHE A 102 14.99 1.57 2.87
N LYS A 103 15.33 0.55 3.65
CA LYS A 103 16.59 0.47 4.40
C LYS A 103 17.23 -0.89 4.13
N TYR A 104 18.52 -0.89 3.83
CA TYR A 104 19.33 -2.11 3.87
C TYR A 104 20.21 -2.05 5.13
N GLN A 105 20.34 -3.17 5.84
CA GLN A 105 21.22 -3.29 7.02
C GLN A 105 22.66 -3.52 6.59
#